data_AF-A0A0D6E693-F1
#
_entry.id   AF-A0A0D6E693-F1
#
_cell.length_a   1.000
_cell.length_b   1.000
_cell.length_c   1.000
_cell.angle_alpha   90.00
_cell.angle_beta   90.00
_cell.angle_gamma   90.00
#
_symmetry.space_group_name_H-M   'P 1'
#
loop_
_entity.id
_entity.type
_entity.pdbx_description
1 polymer ?
#
loop_
_entity_poly.entity_id
_entity_poly.type
_entity_poly.pdbx_seq_one_letter_code
_entity_poly.pdbx_strand_id
1 'polypeptide(L)'
;MDKAIIGLVGVALGVLLGILKDWIFQKAKRKKEYEYLAIRVACELDRFVYRCVDVAQDDGTSYGQYDKDGCARIQVTPPEFNPNDLDVDWRSLPSNLMYEILNLPNKIETANEAISSIFDHVEGPPYYEEGFEARQLHYSELGLFAMGLAKRLRKYAKLPAFEAPENWSPNEMLNDKRKQIIKIQEERYRAQDKLMNKLGADSA
;
A
#
# COMPACT_ATOMS: atom_id res chain seq x y z
N MET A 1 -41.13 -8.44 54.85
CA MET A 1 -40.22 -7.63 54.01
C MET A 1 -39.29 -8.50 53.18
N ASP A 2 -38.90 -9.67 53.67
CA ASP A 2 -37.88 -10.53 53.05
C ASP A 2 -38.21 -11.04 51.64
N LYS A 3 -39.48 -11.37 51.35
CA LYS A 3 -39.90 -11.89 50.02
C LYS A 3 -39.74 -10.85 48.90
N ALA A 4 -39.98 -9.57 49.18
CA ALA A 4 -39.83 -8.49 48.20
C ALA A 4 -38.35 -8.22 47.90
N ILE A 5 -37.50 -8.29 48.92
CA ILE A 5 -36.04 -8.14 48.79
C ILE A 5 -35.47 -9.29 47.95
N ILE A 6 -35.89 -10.53 48.21
CA ILE A 6 -35.46 -11.72 47.45
C ILE A 6 -35.85 -11.60 45.97
N GLY A 7 -37.08 -11.15 45.66
CA GLY A 7 -37.52 -10.92 44.29
C GLY A 7 -36.69 -9.84 43.57
N LEU A 8 -36.40 -8.73 44.27
CA LEU A 8 -35.63 -7.62 43.73
C LEU A 8 -34.16 -7.99 43.47
N VAL A 9 -33.56 -8.79 44.35
CA VAL A 9 -32.21 -9.36 44.16
C VAL A 9 -32.17 -10.28 42.94
N GLY A 10 -33.18 -11.13 42.74
CA GLY A 10 -33.28 -11.99 41.56
C GLY A 10 -33.33 -11.21 40.25
N VAL A 11 -34.11 -10.13 40.21
CA VAL A 11 -34.19 -9.24 39.03
C VAL A 11 -32.85 -8.54 38.78
N ALA A 12 -32.21 -8.00 39.82
CA ALA A 12 -30.91 -7.33 39.69
C ALA A 12 -29.81 -8.28 39.17
N LEU A 13 -29.76 -9.52 39.67
CA LEU A 13 -28.84 -10.55 39.20
C LEU A 13 -29.11 -10.93 37.75
N GLY A 14 -30.39 -11.06 37.35
CA GLY A 14 -30.77 -11.34 35.97
C GLY A 14 -30.29 -10.26 34.99
N VAL A 15 -30.48 -8.98 35.35
CA VAL A 15 -30.00 -7.84 34.53
C VAL A 15 -28.48 -7.82 34.44
N LEU A 16 -27.76 -8.00 35.55
CA LEU A 16 -26.29 -8.06 35.57
C LEU A 16 -25.74 -9.18 34.70
N LEU A 17 -26.31 -10.39 34.80
CA LEU A 17 -25.91 -11.52 33.96
C LEU A 17 -26.22 -11.28 32.48
N GLY A 18 -27.35 -10.62 32.17
CA GLY A 18 -27.68 -10.20 30.81
C GLY A 18 -26.64 -9.25 30.23
N ILE A 19 -26.28 -8.19 30.95
CA ILE A 19 -25.26 -7.22 30.53
C ILE A 19 -23.90 -7.90 30.33
N LEU A 20 -23.49 -8.77 31.26
CA LEU A 20 -22.21 -9.48 31.17
C LEU A 20 -22.19 -10.43 29.97
N LYS A 21 -23.25 -11.21 29.77
CA LYS A 21 -23.41 -12.09 28.61
C LYS A 21 -23.31 -11.27 27.32
N ASP A 22 -24.09 -10.20 27.19
CA ASP A 22 -24.10 -9.37 25.99
C ASP A 22 -22.74 -8.75 25.72
N TRP A 23 -22.02 -8.31 26.76
CA TRP A 23 -20.66 -7.80 26.62
C TRP A 23 -19.68 -8.87 26.09
N ILE A 24 -19.74 -10.08 26.64
CA ILE A 24 -18.89 -11.21 26.19
C ILE A 24 -19.23 -11.59 24.74
N PHE A 25 -20.52 -11.73 24.42
CA PHE A 25 -20.97 -12.09 23.07
C PHE A 25 -20.60 -11.02 22.04
N GLN A 26 -20.81 -9.73 22.36
CA GLN A 26 -20.41 -8.64 21.49
C GLN A 26 -18.90 -8.59 21.28
N LYS A 27 -18.10 -8.82 22.33
CA LYS A 27 -16.65 -8.84 22.21
C LYS A 27 -16.15 -10.02 21.36
N ALA A 28 -16.76 -11.20 21.52
CA ALA A 28 -16.43 -12.38 20.72
C ALA A 28 -16.85 -12.22 19.25
N LYS A 29 -18.01 -11.60 19.00
CA LYS A 29 -18.50 -11.31 17.64
C LYS A 29 -17.59 -10.31 16.93
N ARG A 30 -17.31 -9.16 17.56
CA ARG A 30 -16.35 -8.16 17.05
C ARG A 30 -14.98 -8.76 16.77
N LYS A 31 -14.57 -9.72 17.61
CA LYS A 31 -13.31 -10.44 17.41
C LYS A 31 -13.27 -11.18 16.07
N LYS A 32 -14.29 -12.00 15.80
CA LYS A 32 -14.36 -12.76 14.54
C LYS A 32 -14.51 -11.86 13.32
N GLU A 33 -15.30 -10.79 13.44
CA GLU A 33 -15.51 -9.82 12.36
C GLU A 33 -14.20 -9.11 11.99
N TYR A 34 -13.42 -8.64 12.97
CA TYR A 34 -12.13 -8.01 12.67
C TYR A 34 -11.12 -9.05 12.14
N GLU A 35 -11.10 -10.29 12.66
CA GLU A 35 -10.14 -11.32 12.21
C GLU A 35 -10.37 -11.62 10.73
N TYR A 36 -11.64 -11.82 10.35
CA TYR A 36 -12.03 -12.02 8.96
C TYR A 36 -11.64 -10.82 8.09
N LEU A 37 -11.94 -9.60 8.53
CA LEU A 37 -11.54 -8.38 7.83
C LEU A 37 -10.03 -8.33 7.63
N ALA A 38 -9.25 -8.52 8.70
CA ALA A 38 -7.80 -8.43 8.66
C ALA A 38 -7.19 -9.46 7.72
N ILE A 39 -7.72 -10.69 7.69
CA ILE A 39 -7.29 -11.74 6.75
C ILE A 39 -7.58 -11.30 5.32
N ARG A 40 -8.84 -10.94 5.01
CA ARG A 40 -9.26 -10.60 3.64
C ARG A 40 -8.48 -9.41 3.11
N VAL A 41 -8.40 -8.33 3.89
CA VAL A 41 -7.69 -7.11 3.46
C VAL A 41 -6.18 -7.34 3.36
N ALA A 42 -5.56 -8.08 4.30
CA ALA A 42 -4.12 -8.35 4.21
C ALA A 42 -3.77 -9.17 2.97
N CYS A 43 -4.59 -10.17 2.60
CA CYS A 43 -4.37 -10.95 1.39
C CYS A 43 -4.49 -10.10 0.11
N GLU A 44 -5.45 -9.19 0.02
CA GLU A 44 -5.58 -8.32 -1.15
C GLU A 44 -4.47 -7.27 -1.20
N LEU A 45 -4.03 -6.75 -0.05
CA LEU A 45 -2.84 -5.88 0.01
C LEU A 45 -1.57 -6.62 -0.41
N ASP A 46 -1.39 -7.89 -0.04
CA ASP A 46 -0.23 -8.65 -0.51
C ASP A 46 -0.26 -8.78 -2.04
N ARG A 47 -1.40 -9.13 -2.64
CA ARG A 47 -1.55 -9.19 -4.10
C ARG A 47 -1.21 -7.86 -4.76
N PHE A 48 -1.71 -6.76 -4.20
CA PHE A 48 -1.35 -5.41 -4.64
C PHE A 48 0.17 -5.20 -4.57
N VAL A 49 0.84 -5.61 -3.50
CA VAL A 49 2.29 -5.52 -3.34
C VAL A 49 3.05 -6.31 -4.41
N TYR A 50 2.66 -7.56 -4.69
CA TYR A 50 3.27 -8.36 -5.76
C TYR A 50 3.24 -7.61 -7.10
N ARG A 51 2.10 -7.02 -7.43
CA ARG A 51 1.93 -6.26 -8.66
C ARG A 51 2.67 -4.92 -8.66
N CYS A 52 2.82 -4.28 -7.49
CA CYS A 52 3.71 -3.12 -7.36
C CYS A 52 5.17 -3.50 -7.65
N VAL A 53 5.62 -4.69 -7.26
CA VAL A 53 6.96 -5.19 -7.63
C VAL A 53 7.07 -5.31 -9.14
N ASP A 54 6.07 -5.90 -9.81
CA ASP A 54 6.08 -6.02 -11.28
C ASP A 54 6.23 -4.64 -11.94
N VAL A 55 5.44 -3.65 -11.51
CA VAL A 55 5.52 -2.28 -12.07
C VAL A 55 6.83 -1.58 -11.72
N ALA A 56 7.36 -1.81 -10.51
CA ALA A 56 8.64 -1.25 -10.09
C ALA A 56 9.84 -1.81 -10.89
N GLN A 57 9.68 -2.96 -11.55
CA GLN A 57 10.71 -3.54 -12.42
C GLN A 57 10.48 -3.27 -13.90
N ASP A 58 9.36 -2.62 -14.27
CA ASP A 58 9.06 -2.25 -15.66
C ASP A 58 9.97 -1.09 -16.09
N ASP A 59 10.97 -1.38 -16.91
CA ASP A 59 11.91 -0.42 -17.49
C ASP A 59 11.53 -0.01 -18.93
N GLY A 60 10.33 -0.39 -19.38
CA GLY A 60 9.87 -0.09 -20.71
C GLY A 60 10.37 -1.05 -21.79
N THR A 61 11.10 -2.11 -21.42
CA THR A 61 11.62 -3.12 -22.34
C THR A 61 10.92 -4.46 -22.19
N SER A 62 10.74 -5.18 -23.29
CA SER A 62 10.29 -6.57 -23.30
C SER A 62 11.50 -7.48 -23.47
N TYR A 63 11.84 -8.27 -22.45
CA TYR A 63 13.05 -9.12 -22.45
C TYR A 63 14.34 -8.34 -22.75
N GLY A 64 14.45 -7.09 -22.26
CA GLY A 64 15.60 -6.22 -22.50
C GLY A 64 15.64 -5.59 -23.89
N GLN A 65 14.55 -5.69 -24.67
CA GLN A 65 14.43 -5.11 -26.01
C GLN A 65 13.33 -4.05 -26.06
N TYR A 66 13.58 -2.97 -26.79
CA TYR A 66 12.55 -2.00 -27.16
C TYR A 66 11.55 -2.60 -28.15
N ASP A 67 10.45 -1.88 -28.39
CA ASP A 67 9.48 -2.30 -29.39
C ASP A 67 10.07 -2.32 -30.81
N LYS A 68 9.27 -2.78 -31.78
CA LYS A 68 9.65 -2.87 -33.19
C LYS A 68 10.12 -1.54 -33.81
N ASP A 69 9.73 -0.41 -33.21
CA ASP A 69 10.04 0.95 -33.66
C ASP A 69 11.19 1.55 -32.83
N GLY A 70 11.84 0.74 -31.97
CA GLY A 70 12.96 1.16 -31.12
C GLY A 70 12.53 2.00 -29.91
N CYS A 71 11.25 1.96 -29.52
CA CYS A 71 10.72 2.76 -28.43
C CYS A 71 10.47 1.92 -27.16
N ALA A 72 10.66 2.57 -26.01
CA ALA A 72 10.21 2.04 -24.73
C ALA A 72 8.68 2.08 -24.62
N ARG A 73 8.10 1.04 -24.01
CA ARG A 73 6.64 0.87 -23.84
C ARG A 73 6.34 0.28 -22.48
N ILE A 74 5.30 0.77 -21.82
CA ILE A 74 4.80 0.19 -20.57
C ILE A 74 4.47 -1.28 -20.81
N GLN A 75 5.07 -2.18 -20.03
CA GLN A 75 4.87 -3.63 -20.13
C GLN A 75 3.90 -4.15 -19.07
N VAL A 76 3.81 -3.47 -17.92
CA VAL A 76 3.05 -3.93 -16.77
C VAL A 76 1.88 -3.00 -16.49
N THR A 77 0.66 -3.55 -16.52
CA THR A 77 -0.54 -2.84 -16.08
C THR A 77 -0.47 -2.54 -14.57
N PRO A 78 -0.68 -1.29 -14.15
CA PRO A 78 -0.91 -0.90 -12.76
C PRO A 78 -1.78 -1.87 -11.95
N PRO A 79 -1.42 -2.20 -10.69
CA PRO A 79 -2.40 -2.77 -9.79
C PRO A 79 -3.44 -1.75 -9.33
N GLU A 80 -4.64 -2.27 -9.10
CA GLU A 80 -5.72 -1.57 -8.45
C GLU A 80 -5.97 -2.17 -7.06
N PHE A 81 -6.52 -1.37 -6.17
CA PHE A 81 -7.04 -1.82 -4.89
C PHE A 81 -8.38 -1.16 -4.67
N ASN A 82 -9.47 -1.94 -4.64
CA ASN A 82 -10.81 -1.43 -4.42
C ASN A 82 -11.37 -1.96 -3.09
N PRO A 83 -11.39 -1.14 -2.03
CA PRO A 83 -11.94 -1.55 -0.74
C PRO A 83 -13.42 -1.92 -0.81
N ASN A 84 -14.19 -1.36 -1.75
CA ASN A 84 -15.63 -1.58 -1.83
C ASN A 84 -15.98 -2.98 -2.33
N ASP A 85 -15.05 -3.66 -3.00
CA ASP A 85 -15.23 -5.04 -3.47
C ASP A 85 -15.03 -6.06 -2.34
N LEU A 86 -14.58 -5.61 -1.16
CA LEU A 86 -14.37 -6.46 0.00
C LEU A 86 -15.62 -6.46 0.88
N ASP A 87 -16.27 -7.62 0.95
CA ASP A 87 -17.38 -7.86 1.87
C ASP A 87 -16.88 -8.00 3.31
N VAL A 88 -16.58 -6.87 3.96
CA VAL A 88 -16.05 -6.77 5.33
C VAL A 88 -16.64 -5.55 6.07
N ASP A 89 -16.76 -5.63 7.40
CA ASP A 89 -17.20 -4.48 8.21
C ASP A 89 -16.02 -3.59 8.64
N TRP A 90 -15.77 -2.54 7.86
CA TRP A 90 -14.72 -1.54 8.11
C TRP A 90 -14.74 -0.94 9.52
N ARG A 91 -15.92 -0.87 10.18
CA ARG A 91 -16.06 -0.32 11.54
C ARG A 91 -15.39 -1.17 12.61
N SER A 92 -14.97 -2.40 12.27
CA SER A 92 -14.22 -3.28 13.15
C SER A 92 -12.74 -2.90 13.30
N LEU A 93 -12.21 -2.02 12.44
CA LEU A 93 -10.82 -1.56 12.50
C LEU A 93 -10.64 -0.31 13.38
N PRO A 94 -9.42 -0.10 13.93
CA PRO A 94 -9.01 1.21 14.43
C PRO A 94 -9.17 2.29 13.35
N SER A 95 -9.66 3.47 13.73
CA SER A 95 -10.02 4.54 12.79
C SER A 95 -8.88 4.99 11.88
N ASN A 96 -7.65 5.06 12.42
CA ASN A 96 -6.47 5.41 11.64
C ASN A 96 -6.15 4.37 10.57
N LEU A 97 -6.15 3.08 10.93
CA LEU A 97 -5.86 1.99 10.00
C LEU A 97 -6.96 1.87 8.94
N MET A 98 -8.23 2.03 9.35
CA MET A 98 -9.36 2.10 8.43
C MET A 98 -9.18 3.25 7.42
N TYR A 99 -8.88 4.46 7.88
CA TYR A 99 -8.66 5.61 7.00
C TYR A 99 -7.53 5.35 6.00
N GLU A 100 -6.38 4.85 6.47
CA GLU A 100 -5.23 4.61 5.59
C GLU A 100 -5.52 3.57 4.50
N ILE A 101 -6.26 2.51 4.83
CA ILE A 101 -6.66 1.49 3.85
C ILE A 101 -7.69 2.05 2.86
N LEU A 102 -8.74 2.72 3.36
CA LEU A 102 -9.79 3.28 2.52
C LEU A 102 -9.30 4.44 1.64
N ASN A 103 -8.21 5.10 2.03
CA ASN A 103 -7.58 6.17 1.26
C ASN A 103 -6.47 5.66 0.31
N LEU A 104 -6.15 4.37 0.31
CA LEU A 104 -5.18 3.78 -0.64
C LEU A 104 -5.57 4.01 -2.11
N PRO A 105 -6.84 3.89 -2.55
CA PRO A 105 -7.24 4.22 -3.92
C PRO A 105 -6.85 5.66 -4.33
N ASN A 106 -7.07 6.64 -3.45
CA ASN A 106 -6.70 8.04 -3.72
C ASN A 106 -5.18 8.20 -3.85
N LYS A 107 -4.40 7.44 -3.07
CA LYS A 107 -2.92 7.44 -3.18
C LYS A 107 -2.46 6.85 -4.52
N ILE A 108 -3.11 5.79 -4.98
CA ILE A 108 -2.85 5.19 -6.30
C ILE A 108 -3.15 6.21 -7.39
N GLU A 109 -4.30 6.88 -7.32
CA GLU A 109 -4.70 7.91 -8.28
C GLU A 109 -3.70 9.06 -8.35
N THR A 110 -3.32 9.60 -7.18
CA THR A 110 -2.33 10.69 -7.12
C THR A 110 -0.97 10.28 -7.70
N ALA A 111 -0.54 9.05 -7.47
CA ALA A 111 0.69 8.52 -8.05
C ALA A 111 0.57 8.39 -9.58
N ASN A 112 -0.56 7.88 -10.09
CA ASN A 112 -0.81 7.74 -11.51
C ASN A 112 -0.82 9.09 -12.24
N GLU A 113 -1.47 10.10 -11.68
CA GLU A 113 -1.48 11.46 -12.21
C GLU A 113 -0.07 12.07 -12.26
N ALA A 114 0.72 11.87 -11.20
CA ALA A 114 2.12 12.31 -11.17
C ALA A 114 2.97 11.62 -12.24
N ILE A 115 2.82 10.30 -12.39
CA ILE A 115 3.50 9.50 -13.42
C ILE A 115 3.10 9.97 -14.83
N SER A 116 1.80 10.11 -15.10
CA SER A 116 1.29 10.54 -16.40
C SER A 116 1.85 11.91 -16.77
N SER A 117 1.81 12.85 -15.83
CA SER A 117 2.34 14.19 -16.03
C SER A 117 3.82 14.17 -16.46
N ILE A 118 4.63 13.27 -15.90
CA ILE A 118 6.05 13.14 -16.26
C ILE A 118 6.22 12.55 -17.66
N PHE A 119 5.48 11.48 -17.99
CA PHE A 119 5.47 10.91 -19.35
C PHE A 119 5.05 11.92 -20.40
N ASP A 120 4.14 12.84 -20.07
CA ASP A 120 3.59 13.83 -21.00
C ASP A 120 4.50 15.06 -21.18
N HIS A 121 5.29 15.44 -20.17
CA HIS A 121 5.92 16.78 -20.12
C HIS A 121 7.44 16.82 -19.89
N VAL A 122 8.11 15.71 -19.55
CA VAL A 122 9.54 15.73 -19.18
C VAL A 122 10.44 15.26 -20.32
N GLU A 123 10.58 13.95 -20.52
CA GLU A 123 11.35 13.37 -21.61
C GLU A 123 10.43 12.60 -22.54
N GLY A 124 10.50 12.92 -23.83
CA GLY A 124 9.71 12.30 -24.87
C GLY A 124 10.35 11.05 -25.47
N PRO A 125 9.84 10.57 -26.61
CA PRO A 125 10.35 9.38 -27.27
C PRO A 125 11.83 9.53 -27.69
N PRO A 126 12.57 8.42 -27.78
CA PRO A 126 12.07 7.04 -27.75
C PRO A 126 12.05 6.35 -26.38
N TYR A 127 12.73 6.89 -25.35
CA TYR A 127 13.04 6.14 -24.13
C TYR A 127 12.16 6.49 -22.93
N TYR A 128 11.69 7.74 -22.81
CA TYR A 128 10.86 8.18 -21.67
C TYR A 128 11.49 7.84 -20.30
N GLU A 129 12.80 8.03 -20.15
CA GLU A 129 13.60 7.57 -19.01
C GLU A 129 12.99 8.08 -17.70
N GLU A 130 12.76 9.39 -17.57
CA GLU A 130 12.14 9.99 -16.38
C GLU A 130 10.72 9.47 -16.11
N GLY A 131 9.96 9.13 -17.15
CA GLY A 131 8.62 8.55 -17.02
C GLY A 131 8.67 7.17 -16.37
N PHE A 132 9.56 6.29 -16.84
CA PHE A 132 9.78 4.98 -16.25
C PHE A 132 10.38 5.08 -14.85
N GLU A 133 11.32 5.99 -14.60
CA GLU A 133 11.86 6.22 -13.24
C GLU A 133 10.78 6.64 -12.25
N ALA A 134 9.93 7.59 -12.64
CA ALA A 134 8.81 8.05 -11.82
C ALA A 134 7.85 6.90 -11.52
N ARG A 135 7.49 6.13 -12.56
CA ARG A 135 6.67 4.93 -12.43
C ARG A 135 7.26 3.93 -11.44
N GLN A 136 8.54 3.61 -11.59
CA GLN A 136 9.23 2.65 -10.72
C GLN A 136 9.30 3.14 -9.27
N LEU A 137 9.58 4.43 -9.06
CA LEU A 137 9.66 5.03 -7.74
C LEU A 137 8.30 5.03 -7.03
N HIS A 138 7.25 5.57 -7.68
CA HIS A 138 5.93 5.68 -7.09
C HIS A 138 5.33 4.31 -6.74
N TYR A 139 5.48 3.30 -7.60
CA TYR A 139 5.01 1.95 -7.29
C TYR A 139 5.87 1.23 -6.24
N SER A 140 7.16 1.55 -6.15
CA SER A 140 7.99 1.11 -5.02
C SER A 140 7.44 1.62 -3.69
N GLU A 141 7.08 2.91 -3.64
CA GLU A 141 6.52 3.53 -2.43
C GLU A 141 5.12 3.03 -2.08
N LEU A 142 4.23 2.89 -3.07
CA LEU A 142 2.89 2.32 -2.89
C LEU A 142 2.96 0.88 -2.37
N GLY A 143 3.83 0.05 -2.95
CA GLY A 143 4.06 -1.31 -2.48
C GLY A 143 4.53 -1.34 -1.02
N LEU A 144 5.56 -0.55 -0.67
CA LEU A 144 6.06 -0.49 0.71
C LEU A 144 5.00 0.02 1.70
N PHE A 145 4.18 0.99 1.29
CA PHE A 145 3.06 1.47 2.08
C PHE A 145 2.02 0.37 2.34
N ALA A 146 1.60 -0.35 1.29
CA ALA A 146 0.65 -1.46 1.39
C ALA A 146 1.19 -2.61 2.26
N MET A 147 2.49 -2.95 2.14
CA MET A 147 3.15 -3.91 3.05
C MET A 147 3.06 -3.47 4.51
N GLY A 148 3.26 -2.18 4.77
CA GLY A 148 3.11 -1.57 6.09
C GLY A 148 1.69 -1.75 6.64
N LEU A 149 0.66 -1.52 5.83
CA LEU A 149 -0.74 -1.74 6.19
C LEU A 149 -1.01 -3.21 6.51
N ALA A 150 -0.61 -4.12 5.64
CA ALA A 150 -0.82 -5.56 5.80
C ALA A 150 -0.13 -6.10 7.06
N LYS A 151 1.09 -5.64 7.36
CA LYS A 151 1.81 -5.96 8.61
C LYS A 151 1.06 -5.47 9.85
N ARG A 152 0.48 -4.27 9.82
CA ARG A 152 -0.31 -3.74 10.95
C ARG A 152 -1.61 -4.53 11.15
N LEU A 153 -2.31 -4.90 10.08
CA LEU A 153 -3.50 -5.76 10.14
C LEU A 153 -3.18 -7.11 10.79
N ARG A 154 -2.14 -7.79 10.32
CA ARG A 154 -1.68 -9.07 10.89
C ARG A 154 -1.33 -8.95 12.36
N LYS A 155 -0.55 -7.94 12.74
CA LYS A 155 -0.19 -7.70 14.14
C LYS A 155 -1.42 -7.47 15.01
N TYR A 156 -2.37 -6.67 14.55
CA TYR A 156 -3.59 -6.37 15.30
C TYR A 156 -4.47 -7.61 15.47
N ALA A 157 -4.54 -8.43 14.42
CA ALA A 157 -5.34 -9.65 14.42
C ALA A 157 -4.61 -10.90 14.94
N LYS A 158 -3.35 -10.77 15.37
CA LYS A 158 -2.49 -11.89 15.81
C LYS A 158 -2.37 -13.00 14.75
N LEU A 159 -2.36 -12.60 13.48
CA LEU A 159 -2.15 -13.50 12.35
C LEU A 159 -0.65 -13.79 12.16
N PRO A 160 -0.30 -14.89 11.50
CA PRO A 160 1.07 -15.15 11.07
C PRO A 160 1.64 -13.96 10.27
N ALA A 161 2.95 -13.80 10.35
CA ALA A 161 3.65 -12.83 9.51
C ALA A 161 3.52 -13.23 8.02
N PHE A 162 3.76 -12.27 7.14
CA PHE A 162 3.92 -12.58 5.73
C PHE A 162 5.16 -13.44 5.53
N GLU A 163 5.00 -14.58 4.86
CA GLU A 163 6.09 -15.49 4.50
C GLU A 163 6.41 -15.27 3.02
N ALA A 164 7.58 -14.66 2.76
CA ALA A 164 8.08 -14.51 1.41
C ALA A 164 8.82 -15.79 0.99
N PRO A 165 8.80 -16.18 -0.29
CA PRO A 165 9.68 -17.22 -0.81
C PRO A 165 11.16 -16.92 -0.52
N GLU A 166 11.96 -17.96 -0.29
CA GLU A 166 13.36 -17.85 0.22
C GLU A 166 14.28 -16.94 -0.63
N ASN A 167 14.00 -16.81 -1.93
CA ASN A 167 14.78 -16.00 -2.87
C ASN A 167 14.01 -14.82 -3.48
N TRP A 168 12.88 -14.43 -2.87
CA TRP A 168 12.04 -13.38 -3.41
C TRP A 168 11.43 -12.56 -2.27
N SER A 169 12.00 -11.38 -2.02
CA SER A 169 11.56 -10.47 -0.96
C SER A 169 10.99 -9.19 -1.56
N PRO A 170 9.65 -8.99 -1.57
CA PRO A 170 9.06 -7.79 -2.16
C PRO A 170 9.53 -6.53 -1.43
N ASN A 171 9.76 -6.62 -0.10
CA ASN A 171 10.29 -5.50 0.67
C ASN A 171 11.68 -5.08 0.17
N GLU A 172 12.59 -6.04 -0.05
CA GLU A 172 13.93 -5.73 -0.53
C GLU A 172 13.90 -5.19 -1.95
N MET A 173 13.17 -5.85 -2.86
CA MET A 173 13.05 -5.43 -4.26
C MET A 173 12.52 -4.00 -4.41
N LEU A 174 11.45 -3.64 -3.69
CA LEU A 174 10.88 -2.28 -3.73
C LEU A 174 11.84 -1.26 -3.10
N ASN A 175 12.49 -1.61 -1.98
CA ASN A 175 13.45 -0.71 -1.34
C ASN A 175 14.68 -0.45 -2.22
N ASP A 176 15.21 -1.49 -2.85
CA ASP A 176 16.41 -1.40 -3.67
C ASP A 176 16.12 -0.63 -4.94
N LYS A 177 14.97 -0.88 -5.58
CA LYS A 177 14.51 -0.08 -6.72
C LYS A 177 14.34 1.39 -6.34
N ARG A 178 13.65 1.68 -5.23
CA ARG A 178 13.49 3.05 -4.73
C ARG A 178 14.84 3.74 -4.52
N LYS A 179 15.79 3.09 -3.85
CA LYS A 179 17.14 3.63 -3.63
C LYS A 179 17.89 3.85 -4.93
N GLN A 180 17.78 2.93 -5.88
CA GLN A 180 18.40 3.03 -7.20
C GLN A 180 17.91 4.29 -7.92
N ILE A 181 16.59 4.51 -8.00
CA ILE A 181 16.02 5.66 -8.70
C ILE A 181 16.37 6.98 -8.01
N ILE A 182 16.26 7.05 -6.68
CA ILE A 182 16.66 8.25 -5.93
C ILE A 182 18.12 8.61 -6.23
N LYS A 183 19.01 7.62 -6.25
CA LYS A 183 20.42 7.83 -6.57
C LYS A 183 20.60 8.37 -7.99
N ILE A 184 19.92 7.79 -8.99
CA ILE A 184 19.99 8.25 -10.39
C ILE A 184 19.55 9.71 -10.49
N GLN A 185 18.42 10.05 -9.87
CA GLN A 185 17.90 11.42 -9.85
C GLN A 185 18.89 12.39 -9.19
N GLU A 186 19.43 12.05 -8.01
CA GLU A 186 20.44 12.87 -7.33
C GLU A 186 21.69 13.11 -8.20
N GLU A 187 22.17 12.09 -8.90
CA GLU A 187 23.31 12.20 -9.80
C GLU A 187 22.99 13.12 -11.00
N ARG A 188 21.78 12.98 -11.58
CA ARG A 188 21.29 13.85 -12.66
C ARG A 188 21.21 15.31 -12.23
N TYR A 189 20.63 15.60 -11.06
CA TYR A 189 20.55 16.96 -10.50
C TYR A 189 21.95 17.55 -10.25
N ARG A 190 22.87 16.78 -9.68
CA ARG A 190 24.26 17.24 -9.46
C ARG A 190 25.00 17.53 -10.77
N ALA A 191 24.75 16.75 -11.81
CA ALA A 191 25.36 16.98 -13.12
C ALA A 191 24.83 18.27 -13.77
N GLN A 192 23.52 18.52 -13.68
CA GLN A 192 22.88 19.74 -14.18
C GLN A 192 23.38 20.98 -13.44
N ASP A 193 23.46 20.94 -12.10
CA ASP A 193 23.96 22.06 -11.30
C ASP A 193 25.40 22.44 -11.66
N LYS A 194 26.29 21.44 -11.80
CA LYS A 194 27.67 21.67 -12.24
C LYS A 194 27.74 22.31 -13.64
N LEU A 195 26.89 21.87 -14.56
CA LEU A 195 26.83 22.42 -15.91
C LEU A 195 26.36 23.89 -15.89
N MET A 196 25.30 24.20 -15.15
CA MET A 196 24.78 25.56 -15.02
C MET A 196 25.79 26.51 -14.39
N ASN A 197 26.49 26.06 -13.34
CA ASN A 197 27.54 26.85 -12.69
C ASN A 197 28.72 27.14 -13.65
N LYS A 198 29.09 26.17 -14.50
CA LYS A 198 30.15 26.36 -15.50
C LYS A 198 29.72 27.35 -16.59
N LEU A 199 28.50 27.22 -17.12
CA LEU A 199 27.97 28.13 -18.15
C LEU A 199 27.82 29.57 -17.62
N GLY A 200 27.42 29.74 -16.35
CA GLY A 200 27.37 31.04 -15.69
C GLY A 200 28.75 31.67 -15.53
N ALA A 201 29.77 30.89 -15.15
CA ALA A 201 31.14 31.36 -14.98
C ALA A 201 31.83 31.73 -16.30
N ASP A 202 31.51 31.05 -17.41
CA ASP A 202 32.06 31.35 -18.75
C ASP A 202 31.35 32.56 -19.42
N SER A 203 30.24 33.04 -18.84
CA SER A 203 29.45 34.18 -19.31
C SER A 203 29.70 35.50 -18.57
N ALA A 204 30.60 35.49 -17.58
CA ALA A 204 31.00 36.64 -16.75
C ALA A 204 32.45 37.04 -17.03
#